data_AF-A0A1Z9SBD3-F1
#
_entry.id   AF-A0A1Z9SBD3-F1
#
_cell.length_a   1.000
_cell.length_b   1.000
_cell.length_c   1.000
_cell.angle_alpha   90.00
_cell.angle_beta   90.00
_cell.angle_gamma   90.00
#
_symmetry.space_group_name_H-M   'P 1'
#
loop_
_entity.id
_entity.type
_entity.pdbx_description
1 polymer ?
#
loop_
_entity_poly.entity_id
_entity_poly.type
_entity_poly.pdbx_seq_one_letter_code
_entity_poly.pdbx_strand_id
1 'polypeptide(L)'
;MKNSEVLALKDKLLNPKRGDNYDTWFYLDGWRLCEITVGNKRATVKAKHGRQKPVTYNRKEFEKQLNTLYWYAAKCDASRVEYNQTGNYKRKKGWERDYA
;
A
#
# COMPACT_ATOMS: atom_id res chain seq x y z
N MET A 1 8.72 -4.54 -6.05
CA MET A 1 8.03 -3.95 -4.88
C MET A 1 8.60 -4.57 -3.63
N LYS A 2 9.09 -3.76 -2.67
CA LYS A 2 9.49 -4.26 -1.35
C LYS A 2 8.30 -4.15 -0.41
N ASN A 3 7.72 -5.28 -0.02
CA ASN A 3 6.51 -5.31 0.83
C ASN A 3 6.74 -4.62 2.18
N SER A 4 7.96 -4.71 2.72
CA SER A 4 8.36 -4.07 3.97
C SER A 4 8.17 -2.54 3.97
N GLU A 5 8.41 -1.88 2.84
CA GLU A 5 8.25 -0.42 2.71
C GLU A 5 6.76 -0.02 2.76
N VAL A 6 5.88 -0.82 2.15
CA VAL A 6 4.43 -0.61 2.19
C VAL A 6 3.88 -0.87 3.59
N LEU A 7 4.35 -1.93 4.25
CA LEU A 7 3.93 -2.29 5.61
C LEU A 7 4.32 -1.26 6.66
N ALA A 8 5.48 -0.61 6.50
CA ALA A 8 5.92 0.48 7.37
C ALA A 8 4.97 1.70 7.34
N LEU A 9 4.14 1.82 6.30
CA LEU A 9 3.17 2.91 6.13
C LEU A 9 1.77 2.53 6.62
N LYS A 10 1.63 1.47 7.44
CA LYS A 10 0.35 0.96 7.97
C LYS A 10 -0.64 2.06 8.33
N ASP A 11 -0.25 2.98 9.22
CA ASP A 11 -1.15 4.03 9.72
C ASP A 11 -1.63 4.96 8.60
N LYS A 12 -0.75 5.30 7.65
CA LYS A 12 -1.06 6.19 6.53
C LYS A 12 -1.93 5.49 5.47
N LEU A 13 -1.80 4.17 5.31
CA LEU A 13 -2.55 3.39 4.33
C LEU A 13 -3.93 2.95 4.84
N LEU A 14 -4.02 2.55 6.11
CA LEU A 14 -5.29 2.13 6.73
C LEU A 14 -6.14 3.32 7.17
N ASN A 15 -5.51 4.40 7.65
CA ASN A 15 -6.18 5.59 8.15
C ASN A 15 -5.57 6.87 7.56
N PRO A 16 -5.68 7.09 6.23
CA PRO A 16 -5.12 8.28 5.59
C PRO A 16 -5.74 9.57 6.13
N LYS A 17 -4.90 10.48 6.61
CA LYS A 17 -5.31 11.77 7.15
C LYS A 17 -5.17 12.87 6.10
N ARG A 18 -5.98 13.92 6.23
CA ARG A 18 -5.84 15.11 5.40
C ARG A 18 -4.47 15.75 5.68
N GLY A 19 -3.74 16.06 4.60
CA GLY A 19 -2.42 16.65 4.68
C GLY A 19 -1.29 15.63 4.70
N ASP A 20 -1.60 14.33 4.75
CA ASP A 20 -0.56 13.31 4.63
C ASP A 20 0.12 13.40 3.26
N ASN A 21 1.45 13.41 3.30
CA ASN A 21 2.31 13.20 2.14
C ASN A 21 3.29 12.07 2.45
N TYR A 22 3.41 11.12 1.53
CA TYR A 22 4.32 9.99 1.64
C TYR A 22 4.58 9.35 0.29
N ASP A 23 5.71 8.68 0.19
CA ASP A 23 6.06 7.89 -0.98
C ASP A 23 5.71 6.43 -0.76
N THR A 24 5.09 5.79 -1.75
CA THR A 24 4.86 4.35 -1.72
C THR A 24 4.80 3.76 -3.12
N TRP A 25 4.88 2.44 -3.20
CA TRP A 25 4.64 1.73 -4.45
C TRP A 25 3.14 1.68 -4.74
N PHE A 26 2.72 2.28 -5.84
CA PHE A 26 1.33 2.34 -6.26
C PHE A 26 1.17 1.79 -7.68
N TYR A 27 0.01 1.19 -7.96
CA TYR A 27 -0.30 0.65 -9.27
C TYR A 27 -1.13 1.66 -10.07
N LEU A 28 -0.53 2.24 -11.12
CA LEU A 28 -1.23 3.11 -12.07
C LEU A 28 -1.43 2.37 -13.41
N ASP A 29 -0.40 2.37 -14.25
CA ASP A 29 -0.21 1.59 -15.48
C ASP A 29 0.84 0.48 -15.29
N GLY A 30 1.23 0.25 -14.04
CA GLY A 30 2.33 -0.60 -13.60
C GLY A 30 2.75 -0.19 -12.19
N TRP A 31 3.51 -1.06 -11.53
CA TRP A 31 4.04 -0.76 -10.20
C TRP A 31 5.15 0.28 -10.30
N ARG A 32 4.92 1.45 -9.71
CA ARG A 32 5.89 2.55 -9.68
C ARG A 32 5.96 3.18 -8.30
N LEU A 33 7.09 3.79 -7.99
CA LEU A 33 7.23 4.63 -6.80
C LEU A 33 6.49 5.94 -7.05
N CYS A 34 5.49 6.21 -6.23
CA CYS A 34 4.62 7.36 -6.33
C CYS A 34 4.64 8.19 -5.04
N GLU A 35 4.65 9.50 -5.21
CA GLU A 35 4.33 10.48 -4.18
C GLU A 35 2.81 10.58 -4.06
N ILE A 36 2.28 10.32 -2.87
CA ILE A 36 0.87 10.37 -2.54
C ILE A 36 0.61 11.58 -1.67
N THR A 37 -0.31 12.43 -2.10
CA THR A 37 -0.80 13.58 -1.32
C THR A 37 -2.28 13.42 -1.03
N VAL A 38 -2.65 13.33 0.25
CA VAL A 38 -4.04 13.20 0.69
C VAL A 38 -4.64 14.58 0.96
N GLY A 39 -5.46 15.06 0.04
CA GLY A 39 -6.24 16.29 0.22
C GLY A 39 -7.56 16.04 0.97
N ASN A 40 -8.38 17.09 1.08
CA ASN A 40 -9.64 17.00 1.83
C ASN A 40 -10.69 16.14 1.11
N LYS A 41 -10.94 16.44 -0.18
CA LYS A 41 -11.93 15.75 -1.03
C LYS A 41 -11.29 14.79 -2.04
N ARG A 42 -10.03 15.05 -2.41
CA ARG A 42 -9.29 14.34 -3.44
C ARG A 42 -7.90 13.98 -2.94
N ALA A 43 -7.40 12.84 -3.40
CA ALA A 43 -6.01 12.46 -3.25
C ALA A 43 -5.32 12.53 -4.61
N THR A 44 -4.04 12.89 -4.60
CA THR A 44 -3.20 12.98 -5.80
C THR A 44 -2.11 11.94 -5.70
N VAL A 45 -1.91 11.19 -6.79
CA VAL A 45 -0.84 10.22 -6.93
C VAL A 45 0.04 10.68 -8.09
N LYS A 46 1.32 10.92 -7.81
CA LYS A 46 2.29 11.37 -8.79
C LYS A 46 3.45 10.39 -8.85
N ALA A 47 3.77 9.86 -10.03
CA ALA A 47 4.96 9.03 -10.20
C ALA A 47 6.22 9.88 -9.95
N LYS A 48 7.15 9.39 -9.13
CA LYS A 48 8.44 10.07 -8.90
C LYS A 48 9.33 10.05 -10.13
N HIS A 49 9.23 8.98 -10.91
CA HIS A 49 10.00 8.78 -12.13
C HIS A 49 9.07 8.66 -13.33
N GLY A 50 9.43 9.33 -14.41
CA GLY A 50 8.65 9.40 -15.64
C GLY A 50 7.95 10.75 -15.83
N ARG A 51 7.46 11.00 -17.06
CA ARG A 51 6.73 12.23 -17.44
C ARG A 51 5.22 12.12 -17.26
N GLN A 52 4.76 11.15 -16.47
CA GLN A 52 3.33 10.88 -16.31
C GLN A 52 2.67 12.01 -15.51
N LYS A 53 1.49 12.45 -15.98
CA LYS A 53 0.72 13.47 -15.26
C LYS A 53 0.22 12.89 -13.93
N PRO A 54 0.13 13.71 -12.86
CA PRO A 54 -0.47 13.28 -11.61
C PRO A 54 -1.91 12.80 -11.83
N VAL A 55 -2.26 11.67 -11.24
CA VAL A 55 -3.62 11.12 -11.26
C VAL A 55 -4.32 11.55 -9.99
N THR A 56 -5.57 11.99 -10.10
CA THR A 56 -6.37 12.39 -8.94
C THR A 56 -7.52 11.42 -8.73
N TYR A 57 -7.69 11.00 -7.48
CA TYR A 57 -8.74 10.09 -7.06
C TYR A 57 -9.69 10.79 -6.08
N ASN A 58 -10.94 10.33 -6.05
CA ASN A 58 -11.86 10.73 -5.01
C ASN A 58 -11.43 10.07 -3.69
N ARG A 59 -11.51 10.79 -2.57
CA ARG A 59 -10.95 10.33 -1.29
C ARG A 59 -11.46 8.95 -0.85
N LYS A 60 -12.77 8.72 -0.93
CA LYS A 60 -13.38 7.43 -0.52
C LYS A 60 -12.90 6.25 -1.36
N GLU A 61 -12.71 6.48 -2.66
CA GLU A 61 -12.20 5.44 -3.56
C GLU A 61 -10.72 5.18 -3.30
N PHE A 62 -9.97 6.25 -3.05
CA PHE A 62 -8.56 6.18 -2.72
C PHE A 62 -8.30 5.42 -1.42
N GLU A 63 -9.07 5.70 -0.36
CA GLU A 63 -9.03 4.97 0.91
C GLU A 63 -9.19 3.46 0.71
N LYS A 64 -10.14 3.04 -0.14
CA LYS A 64 -10.32 1.62 -0.48
C LYS A 64 -9.11 1.04 -1.20
N GLN A 65 -8.51 1.77 -2.13
CA GLN A 65 -7.31 1.33 -2.85
C GLN A 65 -6.11 1.20 -1.91
N LEU A 66 -5.89 2.15 -1.00
CA LEU A 66 -4.83 2.09 -0.01
C LEU A 66 -5.01 0.92 0.98
N ASN A 67 -6.24 0.70 1.44
CA ASN A 67 -6.57 -0.43 2.31
C ASN A 67 -6.29 -1.76 1.60
N THR A 68 -6.72 -1.88 0.34
CA THR A 68 -6.45 -3.05 -0.51
C THR A 68 -4.96 -3.26 -0.72
N LEU A 69 -4.21 -2.19 -0.98
CA LEU A 69 -2.75 -2.21 -1.17
C LEU A 69 -2.04 -2.74 0.09
N TYR A 70 -2.42 -2.22 1.26
CA TYR A 70 -1.85 -2.65 2.54
C TYR A 70 -2.09 -4.15 2.78
N TRP A 71 -3.35 -4.60 2.68
CA TRP A 71 -3.67 -6.01 2.93
C TRP A 71 -3.08 -6.94 1.88
N TYR A 72 -2.92 -6.48 0.63
CA TYR A 72 -2.22 -7.24 -0.38
C TYR A 72 -0.73 -7.42 -0.01
N ALA A 73 -0.06 -6.34 0.42
CA ALA A 73 1.32 -6.40 0.89
C ALA A 73 1.46 -7.31 2.13
N ALA A 74 0.55 -7.19 3.11
CA ALA A 74 0.51 -8.01 4.31
C ALA A 74 0.31 -9.51 3.98
N LYS A 75 -0.58 -9.82 3.04
CA LYS A 75 -0.80 -11.20 2.57
C LYS A 75 0.45 -11.81 1.95
N CYS A 76 1.17 -11.04 1.13
CA CYS A 76 2.42 -11.50 0.51
C CYS A 76 3.52 -11.69 1.55
N ASP A 77 3.62 -10.79 2.52
CA ASP A 77 4.60 -10.87 3.60
C ASP A 77 4.35 -12.06 4.53
N ALA A 78 3.12 -12.26 4.99
CA ALA A 78 2.72 -13.40 5.80
C ALA A 78 3.04 -14.75 5.14
N SER A 79 2.81 -14.85 3.82
CA SER A 79 3.16 -16.07 3.07
C SER A 79 4.67 -16.31 3.04
N ARG A 80 5.46 -15.24 3.00
CA ARG A 80 6.92 -15.30 2.94
C ARG A 80 7.54 -15.60 4.29
N VAL A 81 6.98 -15.05 5.37
CA VAL A 81 7.37 -15.37 6.76
C VAL A 81 7.17 -16.86 7.02
N GLU A 82 5.99 -17.41 6.69
CA GLU A 82 5.71 -18.83 6.85
C GLU A 82 6.62 -19.72 6.00
N TYR A 83 6.89 -19.32 4.75
CA TYR A 83 7.84 -20.06 3.89
C TYR A 83 9.23 -20.12 4.51
N ASN A 84 9.71 -19.02 5.08
CA ASN A 84 11.03 -18.99 5.73
C ASN A 84 11.10 -19.89 6.98
N GLN A 85 9.98 -20.13 7.66
CA GLN A 85 9.91 -20.96 8.87
C GLN A 85 9.67 -22.44 8.56
N THR A 86 8.80 -22.74 7.59
CA THR A 86 8.28 -24.10 7.34
C THR A 86 8.70 -24.69 6.00
N GLY A 87 9.29 -23.88 5.11
CA GLY A 87 9.56 -24.26 3.72
C GLY A 87 8.31 -24.28 2.82
N ASN A 88 7.13 -23.97 3.35
CA ASN A 88 5.86 -24.03 2.63
C ASN A 88 5.22 -22.64 2.49
N TYR A 89 4.69 -22.32 1.31
CA TYR A 89 3.98 -21.05 1.06
C TYR A 89 2.57 -21.00 1.68
N LYS A 90 2.24 -21.90 2.61
CA LYS A 90 0.93 -21.95 3.24
C LYS A 90 0.88 -20.95 4.38
N ARG A 91 0.03 -19.93 4.23
CA ARG A 91 -0.20 -18.92 5.27
C ARG A 91 -0.76 -19.53 6.55
N LYS A 92 -0.31 -19.04 7.70
CA LYS A 92 -0.85 -19.37 9.01
C LYS A 92 -2.33 -19.01 9.11
N LYS A 93 -3.11 -19.83 9.80
CA LYS A 93 -4.51 -19.52 10.10
C LYS A 93 -4.55 -18.31 11.06
N GLY A 94 -5.28 -17.26 10.69
CA GLY A 94 -5.37 -16.03 11.49
C GLY A 94 -4.20 -15.06 11.31
N TRP A 95 -3.37 -15.21 10.27
CA TRP A 95 -2.26 -14.31 9.94
C TRP A 95 -2.64 -12.82 9.94
N GLU A 96 -3.89 -12.49 9.62
CA GLU A 96 -4.40 -11.11 9.60
C GLU A 96 -4.23 -10.40 10.95
N ARG A 97 -4.29 -11.15 12.07
CA ARG A 97 -4.11 -10.59 13.43
C ARG A 97 -2.73 -10.04 13.68
N ASP A 98 -1.71 -10.56 13.00
CA ASP A 98 -0.34 -10.11 13.15
C ASP A 98 -0.11 -8.75 12.44
N TYR A 99 -1.04 -8.36 11.54
CA TYR A 99 -0.97 -7.12 10.75
C TYR A 99 -2.11 -6.13 11.10
N ALA A 100 -3.18 -6.58 11.76
CA ALA A 100 -4.32 -5.75 12.20
C ALA A 100 -3.91 -4.64 13.16
#